data_AF-A0A7S1BCR0-F1
#
_entry.id   AF-A0A7S1BCR0-F1
#
_cell.length_a   1.000
_cell.length_b   1.000
_cell.length_c   1.000
_cell.angle_alpha   90.00
_cell.angle_beta   90.00
_cell.angle_gamma   90.00
#
_symmetry.space_group_name_H-M   'P 1'
#
loop_
_entity.id
_entity.type
_entity.pdbx_description
1 polymer ?
#
loop_
_entity_poly.entity_id
_entity_poly.type
_entity_poly.pdbx_seq_one_letter_code
_entity_poly.pdbx_strand_id
1 'polypeptide(L)'
;GYKNEASGVQSSVSGGVNNKATDWYSSVTGGTNNKASGEDSSVSGGWSNLASGLRSSVSGGYGNEATGKRASVSGGTENTALGEGSIVLGGFNNTADGMNSVITGATSNTAIGLSSISGGNKKKAVVEEE
;
A
#
# COMPACT_ATOMS: atom_id res chain seq x y z
N GLY A 1 6.60 17.45 -14.60
CA GLY A 1 6.43 17.39 -13.13
C GLY A 1 7.50 18.23 -12.45
N TYR A 2 7.40 18.41 -11.14
CA TYR A 2 8.39 19.17 -10.33
C TYR A 2 9.01 18.25 -9.27
N LYS A 3 10.35 18.13 -9.23
CA LYS A 3 11.10 17.29 -8.28
C LYS A 3 10.74 15.79 -8.29
N ASN A 4 10.45 15.24 -9.46
CA ASN A 4 10.25 13.78 -9.58
C ASN A 4 11.58 13.05 -9.73
N GLU A 5 11.68 11.84 -9.20
CA GLU A 5 12.85 10.99 -9.24
C GLU A 5 12.47 9.59 -9.74
N ALA A 6 13.04 9.17 -10.88
CA ALA A 6 12.97 7.78 -11.37
C ALA A 6 14.40 7.27 -11.46
N SER A 7 14.85 6.53 -10.43
CA SER A 7 16.26 6.12 -10.26
C SER A 7 16.49 4.61 -10.33
N GLY A 8 15.43 3.80 -10.27
CA GLY A 8 15.51 2.35 -10.47
C GLY A 8 15.62 1.95 -11.94
N VAL A 9 16.16 0.76 -12.22
CA VAL A 9 16.25 0.20 -13.58
C VAL A 9 14.83 0.02 -14.14
N GLN A 10 14.56 0.59 -15.32
CA GLN A 10 13.23 0.59 -15.96
C GLN A 10 12.10 1.18 -15.08
N SER A 11 12.45 2.01 -14.10
CA SER A 11 11.48 2.75 -13.31
C SER A 11 10.82 3.88 -14.11
N SER A 12 9.64 4.31 -13.69
CA SER A 12 8.92 5.40 -14.36
C SER A 12 8.18 6.33 -13.40
N VAL A 13 8.20 7.62 -13.71
CA VAL A 13 7.32 8.62 -13.09
C VAL A 13 6.68 9.49 -14.18
N SER A 14 5.38 9.36 -14.41
CA SER A 14 4.73 10.03 -15.56
C SER A 14 4.46 11.52 -15.33
N GLY A 15 4.32 11.97 -14.08
CA GLY A 15 3.98 13.36 -13.77
C GLY A 15 3.92 13.71 -12.29
N GLY A 16 3.31 14.85 -11.96
CA GLY A 16 3.08 15.29 -10.58
C GLY A 16 4.24 16.03 -9.90
N VAL A 17 4.24 16.00 -8.56
CA VAL A 17 5.17 16.75 -7.70
C VAL A 17 5.80 15.82 -6.66
N ASN A 18 7.14 15.81 -6.58
CA ASN A 18 7.89 15.07 -5.56
C ASN A 18 7.63 13.55 -5.54
N ASN A 19 7.38 12.95 -6.70
CA ASN A 19 7.14 11.51 -6.79
C ASN A 19 8.45 10.73 -7.01
N LYS A 20 8.58 9.54 -6.41
CA LYS A 20 9.79 8.73 -6.43
C LYS A 20 9.52 7.29 -6.86
N ALA A 21 10.19 6.83 -7.90
CA ALA A 21 10.26 5.43 -8.32
C ALA A 21 11.72 4.98 -8.28
N THR A 22 12.14 4.24 -7.24
CA THR A 22 13.57 4.06 -6.92
C THR A 22 14.10 2.64 -7.06
N ASP A 23 13.27 1.67 -7.43
CA ASP A 23 13.65 0.25 -7.54
C ASP A 23 13.30 -0.30 -8.93
N TRP A 24 13.69 -1.54 -9.22
CA TRP A 24 13.54 -2.15 -10.52
C TRP A 24 12.06 -2.26 -10.92
N TYR A 25 11.75 -1.81 -12.13
CA TYR A 25 10.38 -1.77 -12.68
C TYR A 25 9.36 -0.99 -11.82
N SER A 26 9.81 -0.20 -10.84
CA SER A 26 8.88 0.52 -9.99
C SER A 26 8.25 1.71 -10.74
N SER A 27 6.99 2.02 -10.43
CA SER A 27 6.26 3.04 -11.18
C SER A 27 5.41 3.95 -10.30
N VAL A 28 5.40 5.23 -10.63
CA VAL A 28 4.45 6.20 -10.08
C VAL A 28 3.78 6.97 -11.22
N THR A 29 2.48 6.80 -11.40
CA THR A 29 1.78 7.47 -12.51
C THR A 29 1.69 8.98 -12.29
N GLY A 30 1.50 9.46 -11.06
CA GLY A 30 1.40 10.89 -10.77
C GLY A 30 1.04 11.21 -9.32
N GLY A 31 0.41 12.36 -9.10
CA GLY A 31 0.04 12.86 -7.77
C GLY A 31 1.17 13.63 -7.07
N THR A 32 1.13 13.66 -5.74
CA THR A 32 2.09 14.41 -4.93
C THR A 32 2.73 13.50 -3.88
N ASN A 33 4.05 13.55 -3.74
CA ASN A 33 4.78 12.87 -2.68
C ASN A 33 4.59 11.34 -2.63
N ASN A 34 4.34 10.70 -3.76
CA ASN A 34 4.16 9.25 -3.81
C ASN A 34 5.50 8.54 -4.00
N LYS A 35 5.68 7.35 -3.40
CA LYS A 35 6.92 6.57 -3.48
C LYS A 35 6.64 5.10 -3.81
N ALA A 36 7.21 4.63 -4.92
CA ALA A 36 7.29 3.22 -5.30
C ALA A 36 8.76 2.76 -5.20
N SER A 37 9.11 2.06 -4.12
CA SER A 37 10.50 1.72 -3.78
C SER A 37 10.76 0.24 -3.53
N GLY A 38 9.82 -0.64 -3.86
CA GLY A 38 10.09 -2.07 -4.01
C GLY A 38 10.20 -2.46 -5.49
N GLU A 39 10.92 -3.52 -5.80
CA GLU A 39 10.92 -4.13 -7.14
C GLU A 39 9.48 -4.46 -7.57
N ASP A 40 9.14 -4.17 -8.83
CA ASP A 40 7.79 -4.31 -9.40
C ASP A 40 6.68 -3.54 -8.65
N SER A 41 7.03 -2.59 -7.77
CA SER A 41 6.02 -1.84 -7.00
C SER A 41 5.36 -0.73 -7.82
N SER A 42 4.11 -0.39 -7.48
CA SER A 42 3.38 0.67 -8.19
C SER A 42 2.57 1.57 -7.28
N VAL A 43 2.54 2.86 -7.62
CA VAL A 43 1.59 3.83 -7.06
C VAL A 43 0.88 4.57 -8.19
N SER A 44 -0.43 4.35 -8.32
CA SER A 44 -1.20 4.96 -9.42
C SER A 44 -1.49 6.45 -9.24
N GLY A 45 -1.35 7.00 -8.02
CA GLY A 45 -1.53 8.43 -7.77
C GLY A 45 -1.87 8.76 -6.32
N GLY A 46 -2.52 9.89 -6.09
CA GLY A 46 -2.91 10.37 -4.76
C GLY A 46 -1.86 11.25 -4.09
N TRP A 47 -1.92 11.34 -2.76
CA TRP A 47 -1.00 12.14 -1.96
C TRP A 47 -0.33 11.31 -0.86
N SER A 48 1.01 11.29 -0.86
CA SER A 48 1.81 10.66 0.20
C SER A 48 1.62 9.15 0.36
N ASN A 49 1.44 8.43 -0.75
CA ASN A 49 1.33 6.97 -0.74
C ASN A 49 2.70 6.28 -0.89
N LEU A 50 2.87 5.11 -0.26
CA LEU A 50 4.09 4.30 -0.28
C LEU A 50 3.80 2.86 -0.71
N ALA A 51 4.45 2.39 -1.77
CA ALA A 51 4.55 0.98 -2.13
C ALA A 51 6.02 0.57 -2.02
N SER A 52 6.41 -0.14 -0.96
CA SER A 52 7.82 -0.51 -0.69
C SER A 52 8.10 -2.01 -0.65
N GLY A 53 7.06 -2.85 -0.62
CA GLY A 53 7.21 -4.29 -0.74
C GLY A 53 7.45 -4.75 -2.19
N LEU A 54 8.11 -5.90 -2.35
CA LEU A 54 8.26 -6.56 -3.66
C LEU A 54 6.87 -6.82 -4.26
N ARG A 55 6.60 -6.32 -5.47
CA ARG A 55 5.30 -6.40 -6.18
C ARG A 55 4.13 -5.80 -5.38
N SER A 56 4.38 -4.83 -4.51
CA SER A 56 3.30 -4.17 -3.78
C SER A 56 2.64 -3.07 -4.61
N SER A 57 1.39 -2.73 -4.30
CA SER A 57 0.65 -1.73 -5.06
C SER A 57 -0.20 -0.83 -4.17
N VAL A 58 -0.22 0.46 -4.49
CA VAL A 58 -1.20 1.41 -3.95
C VAL A 58 -1.94 2.10 -5.10
N SER A 59 -3.25 1.88 -5.21
CA SER A 59 -4.04 2.43 -6.32
C SER A 59 -4.33 3.94 -6.17
N GLY A 60 -4.17 4.52 -4.99
CA GLY A 60 -4.34 5.95 -4.75
C GLY A 60 -4.70 6.29 -3.32
N GLY A 61 -5.33 7.45 -3.11
CA GLY A 61 -5.75 7.92 -1.78
C GLY A 61 -4.73 8.81 -1.08
N TYR A 62 -4.80 8.88 0.25
CA TYR A 62 -3.93 9.70 1.09
C TYR A 62 -3.21 8.85 2.15
N GLY A 63 -1.89 8.92 2.19
CA GLY A 63 -1.11 8.30 3.29
C GLY A 63 -1.22 6.79 3.36
N ASN A 64 -1.46 6.08 2.25
CA ASN A 64 -1.58 4.62 2.25
C ASN A 64 -0.21 3.95 2.06
N GLU A 65 0.01 2.84 2.74
CA GLU A 65 1.28 2.11 2.73
C GLU A 65 1.09 0.62 2.41
N ALA A 66 1.76 0.11 1.38
CA ALA A 66 1.85 -1.30 1.05
C ALA A 66 3.32 -1.76 1.13
N THR A 67 3.71 -2.28 2.29
CA THR A 67 5.12 -2.59 2.62
C THR A 67 5.40 -4.10 2.60
N GLY A 68 4.37 -4.94 2.75
CA GLY A 68 4.49 -6.38 2.57
C GLY A 68 4.75 -6.79 1.12
N LYS A 69 5.44 -7.92 0.92
CA LYS A 69 5.58 -8.53 -0.40
C LYS A 69 4.20 -8.87 -0.97
N ARG A 70 3.91 -8.46 -2.21
CA ARG A 70 2.60 -8.59 -2.87
C ARG A 70 1.43 -7.94 -2.10
N ALA A 71 1.72 -7.04 -1.16
CA ALA A 71 0.68 -6.33 -0.43
C ALA A 71 -0.02 -5.31 -1.32
N SER A 72 -1.31 -5.08 -1.07
CA SER A 72 -2.10 -4.16 -1.89
C SER A 72 -3.01 -3.27 -1.04
N VAL A 73 -3.01 -1.98 -1.35
CA VAL A 73 -3.99 -1.02 -0.83
C VAL A 73 -4.74 -0.37 -2.00
N SER A 74 -6.04 -0.63 -2.08
CA SER A 74 -6.86 -0.13 -3.19
C SER A 74 -7.19 1.38 -3.09
N GLY A 75 -6.99 2.00 -1.92
CA GLY A 75 -7.19 3.43 -1.72
C GLY A 75 -7.58 3.79 -0.29
N GLY A 76 -8.29 4.91 -0.13
CA GLY A 76 -8.70 5.44 1.17
C GLY A 76 -7.65 6.34 1.82
N THR A 77 -7.67 6.40 3.15
CA THR A 77 -6.87 7.34 3.95
C THR A 77 -6.15 6.55 5.05
N GLU A 78 -4.83 6.65 5.13
CA GLU A 78 -4.01 6.09 6.22
C GLU A 78 -4.12 4.55 6.37
N ASN A 79 -4.32 3.81 5.28
CA ASN A 79 -4.37 2.34 5.32
C ASN A 79 -2.99 1.72 5.13
N THR A 80 -2.70 0.66 5.88
CA THR A 80 -1.40 -0.03 5.89
C THR A 80 -1.57 -1.53 5.64
N ALA A 81 -0.84 -2.08 4.66
CA ALA A 81 -0.75 -3.51 4.36
C ALA A 81 0.70 -4.00 4.56
N LEU A 82 0.96 -4.67 5.69
CA LEU A 82 2.30 -5.10 6.15
C LEU A 82 2.60 -6.57 5.84
N GLY A 83 1.60 -7.45 5.93
CA GLY A 83 1.79 -8.89 5.73
C GLY A 83 2.08 -9.26 4.27
N GLU A 84 2.81 -10.36 4.03
CA GLU A 84 2.95 -10.90 2.67
C GLU A 84 1.57 -11.29 2.11
N GLY A 85 1.23 -10.77 0.93
CA GLY A 85 -0.07 -10.98 0.30
C GLY A 85 -1.24 -10.29 1.03
N SER A 86 -0.97 -9.40 1.98
CA SER A 86 -2.04 -8.68 2.70
C SER A 86 -2.76 -7.66 1.81
N ILE A 87 -4.05 -7.47 2.07
CA ILE A 87 -4.92 -6.60 1.26
C ILE A 87 -5.72 -5.66 2.15
N VAL A 88 -5.73 -4.37 1.82
CA VAL A 88 -6.71 -3.41 2.35
C VAL A 88 -7.51 -2.81 1.20
N LEU A 89 -8.82 -3.08 1.17
CA LEU A 89 -9.69 -2.60 0.09
C LEU A 89 -9.98 -1.09 0.15
N GLY A 90 -9.74 -0.45 1.29
CA GLY A 90 -9.89 0.98 1.49
C GLY A 90 -10.33 1.34 2.89
N GLY A 91 -10.98 2.50 3.05
CA GLY A 91 -11.44 3.00 4.35
C GLY A 91 -10.46 3.97 4.99
N PHE A 92 -10.55 4.12 6.31
CA PHE A 92 -9.71 5.01 7.11
C PHE A 92 -8.95 4.25 8.20
N ASN A 93 -7.62 4.39 8.21
CA ASN A 93 -6.77 3.93 9.30
C ASN A 93 -6.85 2.40 9.56
N ASN A 94 -6.83 1.57 8.52
CA ASN A 94 -6.85 0.12 8.66
C ASN A 94 -5.44 -0.49 8.56
N THR A 95 -5.17 -1.60 9.26
CA THR A 95 -3.86 -2.28 9.28
C THR A 95 -3.97 -3.79 9.06
N ALA A 96 -3.58 -4.28 7.88
CA ALA A 96 -3.49 -5.71 7.57
C ALA A 96 -2.05 -6.20 7.76
N ASP A 97 -1.79 -6.89 8.87
CA ASP A 97 -0.45 -7.31 9.32
C ASP A 97 -0.19 -8.82 9.14
N GLY A 98 -1.23 -9.64 9.25
CA GLY A 98 -1.11 -11.08 9.02
C GLY A 98 -0.77 -11.39 7.56
N MET A 99 0.02 -12.46 7.34
CA MET A 99 0.22 -13.01 5.99
C MET A 99 -1.14 -13.40 5.39
N ASN A 100 -1.39 -13.01 4.15
CA ASN A 100 -2.66 -13.18 3.43
C ASN A 100 -3.89 -12.60 4.17
N SER A 101 -3.69 -11.68 5.13
CA SER A 101 -4.80 -11.03 5.82
C SER A 101 -5.52 -10.03 4.92
N VAL A 102 -6.82 -9.85 5.15
CA VAL A 102 -7.67 -8.95 4.36
C VAL A 102 -8.44 -8.02 5.27
N ILE A 103 -8.43 -6.73 4.94
CA ILE A 103 -9.37 -5.76 5.49
C ILE A 103 -10.32 -5.28 4.41
N THR A 104 -11.62 -5.48 4.66
CA THR A 104 -12.67 -5.18 3.68
C THR A 104 -13.03 -3.69 3.61
N GLY A 105 -12.66 -2.89 4.62
CA GLY A 105 -12.79 -1.43 4.61
C GLY A 105 -13.29 -0.85 5.93
N ALA A 106 -13.99 0.30 5.85
CA ALA A 106 -14.46 1.10 6.98
C ALA A 106 -13.30 1.64 7.85
N THR A 107 -13.40 1.66 9.19
CA THR A 107 -12.50 2.49 10.02
C THR A 107 -11.79 1.72 11.12
N SER A 108 -10.47 1.91 11.23
CA SER A 108 -9.66 1.48 12.37
C SER A 108 -9.64 -0.03 12.63
N ASN A 109 -9.71 -0.86 11.58
CA ASN A 109 -9.62 -2.31 11.73
C ASN A 109 -8.16 -2.78 11.69
N THR A 110 -7.88 -3.88 12.39
CA THR A 110 -6.57 -4.54 12.41
C THR A 110 -6.74 -6.03 12.16
N ALA A 111 -5.99 -6.61 11.21
CA ALA A 111 -6.00 -8.04 10.93
C ALA A 111 -4.57 -8.58 11.08
N ILE A 112 -4.28 -9.26 12.20
CA ILE A 112 -2.92 -9.76 12.51
C ILE A 112 -2.78 -11.27 12.32
N GLY A 113 -3.90 -12.00 12.18
CA GLY A 113 -3.87 -13.43 12.00
C GLY A 113 -3.51 -13.85 10.57
N LEU A 114 -2.83 -14.99 10.42
CA LEU A 114 -2.63 -15.67 9.13
C LEU A 114 -4.00 -15.88 8.45
N SER A 115 -4.14 -15.40 7.22
CA SER A 115 -5.38 -15.48 6.42
C SER A 115 -6.61 -14.88 7.11
N SER A 116 -6.43 -14.00 8.10
CA SER A 116 -7.54 -13.39 8.84
C SER A 116 -8.27 -12.33 8.02
N ILE A 117 -9.58 -12.16 8.27
CA ILE A 117 -10.40 -11.15 7.61
C ILE A 117 -11.01 -10.23 8.67
N SER A 118 -10.86 -8.91 8.49
CA SER A 118 -11.45 -7.89 9.37
C SER A 118 -12.22 -6.83 8.58
N GLY A 119 -13.15 -6.15 9.23
CA GLY A 119 -13.97 -5.10 8.62
C GLY A 119 -14.99 -4.49 9.60
N GLY A 120 -15.45 -3.28 9.32
CA GLY A 120 -16.36 -2.52 10.18
C GLY A 120 -15.65 -1.39 10.93
N ASN A 121 -15.97 -1.17 12.20
CA ASN A 121 -15.38 -0.09 12.98
C ASN A 121 -14.63 -0.65 14.19
N LYS A 122 -13.31 -0.43 14.25
CA LYS A 122 -12.43 -0.84 15.36
C LYS A 122 -12.41 -2.35 15.64
N LYS A 123 -12.40 -3.19 14.60
CA LYS A 123 -12.31 -4.65 14.76
C LYS A 123 -10.87 -5.15 14.72
N LYS A 124 -10.56 -6.12 15.57
CA LYS A 124 -9.27 -6.85 15.57
C LYS A 124 -9.52 -8.30 15.21
N ALA A 125 -8.91 -8.79 14.13
CA ALA A 125 -8.93 -10.20 13.74
C ALA A 125 -7.58 -10.85 14.10
N VAL A 126 -7.65 -11.96 14.84
CA VAL A 126 -6.52 -12.78 15.28
C VAL A 126 -6.80 -14.24 14.91
N VAL A 127 -5.77 -15.08 14.77
CA VAL A 127 -5.99 -16.53 14.71
C VAL A 127 -6.26 -17.00 16.15
N GLU A 128 -7.34 -17.74 16.37
CA GLU A 128 -7.48 -18.55 17.58
C GLU A 128 -6.74 -19.87 17.30
N GLU A 129 -5.67 -20.15 18.05
CA GLU A 129 -5.08 -21.49 18.07
C GLU A 129 -6.03 -22.40 18.87
N GLU A 130 -6.37 -23.57 18.32
CA GLU A 130 -7.15 -24.63 19.01
C GLU A 130 -6.36 -25.28 20.16
#